data_AF-A0A6H5HR98-F1
#
_entry.id   AF-A0A6H5HR98-F1
#
_cell.length_a   1.000
_cell.length_b   1.000
_cell.length_c   1.000
_cell.angle_alpha   90.00
_cell.angle_beta   90.00
_cell.angle_gamma   90.00
#
_symmetry.space_group_name_H-M   'P 1'
#
loop_
_entity.id
_entity.type
_entity.pdbx_description
1 polymer ?
#
loop_
_entity_poly.entity_id
_entity_poly.type
_entity_poly.pdbx_seq_one_letter_code
_entity_poly.pdbx_strand_id
1 'polypeptide(L)'
;MSTLIAGNISLKNGKSFSGKSRQDPPRSECRVSKARQFRARRFDSTSQPKDFIQELFLEKIREYAKLKKENGDKIFDPVPELEAERQKAYEILAKSFFKTSEPPNPTTFPNLEFKEQQLESVDLEELPNKTGHENIKVFATHGGLLSITEAIYFAIPIVGFPVFADQPSNMRKAKSRGYGTFLDVKGNLSESDIIEAVNEVLHNQS
;
A
#
# COMPACT_ATOMS: atom_id res chain seq x y z
N MET A 1 44.22 27.79 30.71
CA MET A 1 45.17 27.55 31.81
C MET A 1 44.38 27.09 33.03
N SER A 2 44.90 26.09 33.76
CA SER A 2 44.45 25.56 35.06
C SER A 2 43.42 24.40 35.07
N THR A 3 43.99 23.20 35.24
CA THR A 3 43.73 22.22 36.32
C THR A 3 42.50 21.27 36.29
N LEU A 4 42.86 19.98 36.13
CA LEU A 4 42.29 18.73 36.69
C LEU A 4 41.00 18.82 37.52
N ILE A 5 40.00 18.00 37.14
CA ILE A 5 39.23 17.18 38.10
C ILE A 5 39.05 15.78 37.48
N ALA A 6 39.69 14.79 38.11
CA ALA A 6 39.39 13.39 37.95
C ALA A 6 38.08 13.06 38.71
N GLY A 7 37.14 12.42 38.04
CA GLY A 7 35.92 11.87 38.63
C GLY A 7 35.80 10.39 38.28
N ASN A 8 36.32 9.54 39.15
CA ASN A 8 36.12 8.09 39.11
C ASN A 8 34.73 7.76 39.66
N ILE A 9 33.86 7.19 38.84
CA ILE A 9 32.69 6.43 39.30
C ILE A 9 32.93 4.97 38.96
N SER A 10 33.22 4.22 40.02
CA SER A 10 33.40 2.78 40.04
C SER A 10 32.04 2.10 40.09
N LEU A 11 31.70 1.35 39.04
CA LEU A 11 30.67 0.31 39.12
C LEU A 11 31.36 -1.05 39.01
N LYS A 12 31.31 -1.76 40.14
CA LYS A 12 31.70 -3.15 40.30
C LYS A 12 30.90 -4.01 39.32
N ASN A 13 31.59 -4.77 38.48
CA ASN A 13 31.44 -6.22 38.32
C ASN A 13 32.24 -6.68 37.10
N GLY A 14 33.50 -7.03 37.35
CA GLY A 14 34.39 -7.65 36.39
C GLY A 14 33.89 -9.04 36.02
N LYS A 15 33.36 -9.16 34.81
CA LYS A 15 33.42 -10.39 34.01
C LYS A 15 33.88 -10.02 32.62
N SER A 16 35.19 -10.15 32.40
CA SER A 16 35.81 -10.09 31.09
C SER A 16 35.30 -11.25 30.24
N PHE A 17 34.34 -10.98 29.34
CA PHE A 17 33.97 -11.92 28.31
C PHE A 17 34.95 -11.76 27.15
N SER A 18 36.00 -12.58 27.16
CA SER A 18 36.85 -12.79 25.99
C SER A 18 35.98 -13.31 24.86
N GLY A 19 35.79 -12.50 23.82
CA GLY A 19 35.16 -12.92 22.58
C GLY A 19 36.00 -14.01 21.91
N LYS A 20 35.75 -15.27 22.27
CA LYS A 20 36.16 -16.40 21.44
C LYS A 20 35.25 -16.37 20.21
N SER A 21 35.75 -15.81 19.12
CA SER A 21 35.22 -16.12 17.80
C SER A 21 35.21 -17.64 17.67
N ARG A 22 34.03 -18.22 17.49
CA ARG A 22 33.91 -19.61 17.06
C ARG A 22 34.63 -19.67 15.71
N GLN A 23 35.78 -20.35 15.67
CA GLN A 23 36.38 -20.75 14.42
C GLN A 23 35.47 -21.84 13.85
N ASP A 24 34.73 -21.49 12.80
CA ASP A 24 34.11 -22.49 11.96
C ASP A 24 35.22 -23.35 11.34
N PRO A 25 35.08 -24.69 11.27
CA PRO A 25 36.07 -25.54 10.64
C PRO A 25 36.25 -25.14 9.16
N PRO A 26 37.45 -25.30 8.59
CA PRO A 26 37.70 -24.93 7.20
C PRO A 26 36.73 -25.71 6.31
N ARG A 27 35.89 -24.99 5.56
CA ARG A 27 35.09 -25.58 4.49
C ARG A 27 36.07 -26.32 3.58
N SER A 28 35.93 -27.63 3.50
CA SER A 28 36.60 -28.43 2.50
C SER A 28 36.37 -27.76 1.15
N GLU A 29 37.45 -27.42 0.46
CA GLU A 29 37.39 -26.98 -0.92
C GLU A 29 36.66 -28.06 -1.71
N CYS A 30 35.39 -27.81 -1.99
CA CYS A 30 34.66 -28.61 -2.95
C CYS A 30 35.31 -28.29 -4.29
N ARG A 31 36.27 -29.13 -4.67
CA ARG A 31 36.96 -29.09 -5.96
C ARG A 31 35.87 -29.22 -7.01
N VAL A 32 35.43 -28.09 -7.57
CA VAL A 32 34.52 -28.05 -8.72
C VAL A 32 35.26 -28.72 -9.86
N SER A 33 34.99 -30.01 -10.02
CA SER A 33 35.48 -30.78 -11.16
C SER A 33 34.91 -30.11 -12.41
N LYS A 34 35.83 -29.66 -13.28
CA LYS A 34 35.65 -29.15 -14.64
C LYS A 34 34.19 -28.94 -15.04
N ALA A 35 33.79 -27.68 -15.21
CA ALA A 35 32.57 -27.30 -15.92
C ALA A 35 32.46 -28.18 -17.17
N ARG A 36 31.54 -29.15 -17.13
CA ARG A 36 31.15 -29.92 -18.29
C ARG A 36 30.46 -28.90 -19.18
N GLN A 37 31.22 -28.29 -20.10
CA GLN A 37 30.64 -27.56 -21.21
C GLN A 37 29.70 -28.55 -21.88
N PHE A 38 28.39 -28.40 -21.62
CA PHE A 38 27.37 -28.98 -22.46
C PHE A 38 27.51 -28.27 -23.80
N ARG A 39 28.42 -28.77 -24.62
CA ARG A 39 28.49 -28.47 -26.04
C ARG A 39 27.20 -29.04 -26.58
N ALA A 40 26.17 -28.20 -26.69
CA ALA A 40 25.02 -28.51 -27.51
C ALA A 40 25.59 -28.93 -28.86
N ARG A 41 25.48 -30.22 -29.19
CA ARG A 41 25.82 -30.68 -30.53
C ARG A 41 24.88 -29.88 -31.42
N ARG A 42 25.42 -28.93 -32.19
CA ARG A 42 24.69 -28.43 -33.34
C ARG A 42 24.45 -29.69 -34.17
N PHE A 43 23.19 -30.07 -34.30
CA PHE A 43 22.79 -31.17 -35.14
C PHE A 43 23.18 -30.75 -36.56
N ASP A 44 24.18 -31.40 -37.15
CA ASP A 44 24.66 -31.07 -38.49
C ASP A 44 23.48 -31.21 -39.46
N SER A 45 23.03 -30.10 -40.01
CA SER A 45 21.82 -29.99 -40.83
C SER A 45 21.97 -30.60 -42.23
N THR A 46 23.03 -31.37 -42.48
CA THR A 46 23.40 -31.92 -43.79
C THR A 46 23.19 -33.44 -43.90
N SER A 47 22.66 -34.11 -42.87
CA SER A 47 22.27 -35.53 -42.98
C SER A 47 20.96 -35.66 -43.74
N GLN A 48 20.95 -36.46 -44.81
CA GLN A 48 19.72 -36.80 -45.52
C GLN A 48 18.77 -37.56 -44.58
N PRO A 49 17.45 -37.24 -44.58
CA PRO A 49 16.48 -37.91 -43.70
C PRO A 49 16.45 -39.41 -43.98
N LYS A 50 16.39 -40.23 -42.92
CA LYS A 50 16.33 -41.70 -43.04
C LYS A 50 14.90 -42.20 -43.25
N ASP A 51 13.90 -41.50 -42.72
CA ASP A 51 12.50 -41.89 -42.71
C ASP A 51 11.60 -40.73 -43.20
N PHE A 52 10.49 -41.06 -43.87
CA PHE A 52 9.50 -40.08 -44.39
C PHE A 52 8.99 -39.09 -43.32
N ILE A 53 8.83 -39.56 -42.08
CA ILE A 53 8.39 -38.71 -40.97
C ILE A 53 9.43 -37.63 -40.65
N GLN A 54 10.72 -37.98 -40.68
CA GLN A 54 11.80 -37.02 -40.43
C GLN A 54 11.90 -35.98 -41.55
N GLU A 55 11.63 -36.39 -42.78
CA GLU A 55 11.56 -35.50 -43.94
C GLU A 55 10.50 -34.41 -43.73
N LEU A 56 9.27 -34.79 -43.36
CA LEU A 56 8.19 -33.84 -43.07
C LEU A 56 8.55 -32.84 -41.96
N PHE A 57 9.20 -33.30 -40.88
CA PHE A 57 9.63 -32.40 -39.81
C PHE A 57 10.75 -31.44 -40.27
N LEU A 58 11.72 -31.93 -41.04
CA LEU A 58 12.77 -31.08 -41.60
C LEU A 58 12.21 -30.07 -42.61
N GLU A 59 11.24 -30.46 -43.43
CA GLU A 59 10.50 -29.56 -44.31
C GLU A 59 9.80 -28.46 -43.52
N LYS A 60 9.06 -28.81 -42.47
CA LYS A 60 8.36 -27.85 -41.62
C LYS A 60 9.32 -26.91 -40.89
N ILE A 61 10.44 -27.43 -40.38
CA ILE A 61 11.51 -26.60 -39.76
C ILE A 61 12.08 -25.62 -40.78
N ARG A 62 12.34 -26.06 -42.01
CA ARG A 62 12.84 -25.20 -43.10
C ARG A 62 11.80 -24.16 -43.52
N GLU A 63 10.53 -24.54 -43.60
CA GLU A 63 9.39 -23.66 -43.89
C GLU A 63 9.27 -22.55 -42.83
N TYR A 64 9.21 -22.92 -41.54
CA TYR A 64 9.23 -21.94 -40.46
C TYR A 64 10.48 -21.05 -40.48
N ALA A 65 11.64 -21.60 -40.83
CA ALA A 65 12.86 -20.81 -40.95
C ALA A 65 12.84 -19.82 -42.14
N LYS A 66 12.12 -20.14 -43.22
CA LYS A 66 11.88 -19.21 -44.35
C LYS A 66 10.88 -18.14 -43.96
N LEU A 67 9.70 -18.52 -43.45
CA LEU A 67 8.67 -17.60 -42.99
C LEU A 67 9.21 -16.63 -41.93
N LYS A 68 10.02 -17.11 -40.98
CA LYS A 68 10.66 -16.24 -39.98
C LYS A 68 11.61 -15.21 -40.59
N LYS A 69 12.36 -15.57 -41.64
CA LYS A 69 13.25 -14.65 -42.35
C LYS A 69 12.47 -13.62 -43.16
N GLU A 70 11.40 -14.05 -43.82
CA GLU A 70 10.51 -13.19 -44.63
C GLU A 70 9.74 -12.21 -43.74
N ASN A 71 9.28 -12.65 -42.56
CA ASN A 71 8.54 -11.85 -41.60
C ASN A 71 9.43 -10.97 -40.68
N GLY A 72 10.73 -10.89 -40.94
CA GLY A 72 11.66 -10.06 -40.17
C GLY A 72 11.74 -10.44 -38.70
N ASP A 73 11.98 -11.74 -38.42
CA ASP A 73 12.08 -12.34 -37.08
C ASP A 73 10.81 -12.31 -36.22
N LYS A 74 9.69 -11.82 -36.75
CA LYS A 74 8.37 -11.92 -36.08
C LYS A 74 7.94 -13.39 -35.98
N ILE A 75 7.38 -13.74 -34.83
CA ILE A 75 7.00 -15.13 -34.47
C ILE A 75 5.70 -15.57 -35.16
N PHE A 76 4.89 -14.61 -35.61
CA PHE A 76 3.58 -14.84 -36.24
C PHE A 76 3.53 -14.19 -37.61
N ASP A 77 2.79 -14.81 -38.52
CA ASP A 77 2.55 -14.30 -39.86
C ASP A 77 1.75 -12.99 -39.78
N PRO A 78 2.25 -11.87 -40.33
CA PRO A 78 1.53 -10.61 -40.33
C PRO A 78 0.42 -10.66 -41.38
N VAL A 79 -0.77 -11.12 -40.98
CA VAL A 79 -1.97 -10.87 -41.78
C VAL A 79 -2.25 -9.36 -41.70
N PRO A 80 -2.33 -8.64 -42.85
CA PRO A 80 -2.50 -7.18 -42.84
C PRO A 80 -3.79 -6.75 -42.11
N GLU A 81 -4.81 -7.60 -42.11
CA GLU A 81 -6.07 -7.40 -41.38
C GLU A 81 -5.85 -7.38 -39.86
N LEU A 82 -5.08 -8.32 -39.32
CA LEU A 82 -4.81 -8.43 -37.89
C LEU A 82 -3.95 -7.26 -37.39
N GLU A 83 -3.01 -6.78 -38.21
CA GLU A 83 -2.26 -5.57 -37.90
C GLU A 83 -3.17 -4.33 -37.86
N ALA A 84 -4.15 -4.22 -38.76
CA ALA A 84 -5.13 -3.14 -38.77
C ALA A 84 -6.09 -3.20 -37.58
N GLU A 85 -6.56 -4.39 -37.17
CA GLU A 85 -7.35 -4.58 -35.95
C GLU A 85 -6.57 -4.15 -34.70
N ARG A 86 -5.31 -4.58 -34.61
CA ARG A 86 -4.42 -4.19 -33.51
C ARG A 86 -4.23 -2.68 -33.45
N GLN A 87 -4.03 -2.01 -34.60
CA GLN A 87 -3.90 -0.55 -34.67
C GLN A 87 -5.18 0.15 -34.21
N LYS A 88 -6.35 -0.29 -34.68
CA LYS A 88 -7.65 0.26 -34.23
C LYS A 88 -7.83 0.13 -32.73
N ALA A 89 -7.47 -1.02 -32.14
CA ALA A 89 -7.53 -1.22 -30.70
C ALA A 89 -6.60 -0.24 -29.95
N TYR A 90 -5.38 -0.03 -30.45
CA TYR A 90 -4.46 0.97 -29.90
C TYR A 90 -5.03 2.40 -29.98
N GLU A 91 -5.68 2.77 -31.07
CA GLU A 91 -6.31 4.08 -31.21
C GLU A 91 -7.46 4.29 -30.21
N ILE A 92 -8.28 3.26 -29.99
CA ILE A 92 -9.38 3.31 -29.01
C ILE A 92 -8.81 3.52 -27.61
N LEU A 93 -7.79 2.74 -27.23
CA LEU A 93 -7.12 2.89 -25.95
C LEU A 93 -6.48 4.27 -25.78
N ALA A 94 -5.82 4.78 -26.83
CA ALA A 94 -5.21 6.10 -26.79
C ALA A 94 -6.27 7.18 -26.54
N LYS A 95 -7.40 7.13 -27.25
CA LYS A 95 -8.53 8.07 -27.07
C LYS A 95 -9.20 7.97 -25.70
N SER A 96 -9.26 6.78 -25.09
CA SER A 96 -9.89 6.61 -23.77
C SER A 96 -9.02 7.12 -22.62
N PHE A 97 -7.70 6.98 -22.72
CA PHE A 97 -6.78 7.29 -21.63
C PHE A 97 -6.03 8.61 -21.80
N PHE A 98 -5.80 9.08 -23.02
CA PHE A 98 -5.01 10.28 -23.29
C PHE A 98 -5.83 11.31 -24.09
N LYS A 99 -5.71 12.58 -23.70
CA LYS A 99 -6.33 13.71 -24.43
C LYS A 99 -5.49 14.16 -25.63
N THR A 100 -4.25 13.70 -25.71
CA THR A 100 -3.28 14.06 -26.75
C THR A 100 -3.38 13.10 -27.93
N SER A 101 -3.18 13.60 -29.16
CA SER A 101 -3.29 12.84 -30.41
C SER A 101 -2.22 11.74 -30.58
N GLU A 102 -1.14 11.79 -29.81
CA GLU A 102 -0.08 10.79 -29.82
C GLU A 102 0.02 10.09 -28.45
N PRO A 103 0.10 8.75 -28.44
CA PRO A 103 0.19 8.00 -27.19
C PRO A 103 1.54 8.32 -26.50
N PRO A 104 1.53 8.67 -25.21
CA PRO A 104 2.75 8.94 -24.47
C PRO A 104 3.63 7.68 -24.40
N ASN A 105 4.94 7.90 -24.42
CA ASN A 105 5.93 6.84 -24.38
C ASN A 105 5.74 5.97 -23.12
N PRO A 106 5.45 4.65 -23.23
CA PRO A 106 5.15 3.78 -22.09
C PRO A 106 6.35 3.57 -21.16
N THR A 107 7.55 3.92 -21.61
CA THR A 107 8.78 3.77 -20.83
C THR A 107 9.04 4.94 -19.89
N THR A 108 8.36 6.09 -20.08
CA THR A 108 8.62 7.31 -19.30
C THR A 108 7.42 7.64 -18.43
N PHE A 109 7.59 7.59 -17.12
CA PHE A 109 6.54 7.99 -16.18
C PHE A 109 6.27 9.51 -16.30
N PRO A 110 5.01 9.95 -16.31
CA PRO A 110 4.70 11.37 -16.40
C PRO A 110 5.19 12.12 -15.16
N ASN A 111 5.64 13.36 -15.35
CA ASN A 111 5.97 14.23 -14.22
C ASN A 111 4.66 14.73 -13.58
N LEU A 112 4.39 14.32 -12.34
CA LEU A 112 3.18 14.71 -11.62
C LEU A 112 3.38 16.09 -11.00
N GLU A 113 2.65 17.08 -11.51
CA GLU A 113 2.57 18.39 -10.87
C GLU A 113 1.60 18.34 -9.70
N PHE A 114 2.11 18.07 -8.52
CA PHE A 114 1.35 18.19 -7.28
C PHE A 114 1.16 19.68 -6.98
N LYS A 115 -0.06 20.18 -7.23
CA LYS A 115 -0.47 21.48 -6.71
C LYS A 115 -0.80 21.31 -5.25
N GLU A 116 0.07 21.80 -4.38
CA GLU A 116 -0.25 21.89 -2.95
C GLU A 116 -1.49 22.79 -2.81
N GLN A 117 -2.59 22.19 -2.34
CA GLN A 117 -3.77 22.96 -2.00
C GLN A 117 -3.40 23.84 -0.82
N GLN A 118 -3.40 25.16 -1.03
CA GLN A 118 -3.12 26.11 0.04
C GLN A 118 -4.28 26.04 1.03
N LEU A 119 -3.99 25.61 2.26
CA LEU A 119 -4.95 25.65 3.35
C LEU A 119 -5.13 27.12 3.77
N GLU A 120 -6.39 27.57 3.81
CA GLU A 120 -6.71 28.85 4.45
C GLU A 120 -6.35 28.75 5.94
N SER A 121 -5.75 29.81 6.49
CA SER A 121 -5.36 29.85 7.89
C SER A 121 -6.61 29.77 8.75
N VAL A 122 -6.65 28.80 9.67
CA VAL A 122 -7.68 28.72 10.69
C VAL A 122 -7.41 29.83 11.69
N ASP A 123 -8.18 30.91 11.60
CA ASP A 123 -8.16 31.96 12.61
C ASP A 123 -8.71 31.37 13.92
N LEU A 124 -7.83 31.15 14.91
CA LEU A 124 -8.13 30.54 16.21
C LEU A 124 -9.06 31.39 17.11
N GLU A 125 -9.54 32.53 16.61
CA GLU A 125 -10.46 33.43 17.33
C GLU A 125 -11.94 33.09 17.10
N GLU A 126 -12.24 32.21 16.15
CA GLU A 126 -13.59 31.70 15.93
C GLU A 126 -13.58 30.15 16.01
N LEU A 127 -13.81 29.62 17.21
CA LEU A 127 -14.39 28.28 17.35
C LEU A 127 -15.91 28.36 17.58
N PRO A 128 -16.75 28.75 16.60
CA PRO A 128 -18.15 28.40 16.63
C PRO A 128 -18.35 27.10 15.85
N ASN A 129 -18.84 26.07 16.54
CA ASN A 129 -19.80 25.08 16.05
C ASN A 129 -19.99 25.06 14.51
N LYS A 130 -19.02 24.50 13.77
CA LYS A 130 -19.11 24.41 12.30
C LYS A 130 -19.31 22.99 11.79
N THR A 131 -20.12 22.19 12.49
CA THR A 131 -21.14 21.46 11.74
C THR A 131 -21.93 22.55 11.00
N GLY A 132 -22.31 22.40 9.73
CA GLY A 132 -22.86 23.49 8.90
C GLY A 132 -24.18 24.14 9.38
N HIS A 133 -24.49 24.08 10.68
CA HIS A 133 -25.67 24.57 11.34
C HIS A 133 -25.35 24.98 12.80
N GLU A 134 -25.43 26.29 13.09
CA GLU A 134 -25.07 26.93 14.36
C GLU A 134 -25.88 26.44 15.59
N ASN A 135 -26.96 25.67 15.37
CA ASN A 135 -27.90 25.28 16.43
C ASN A 135 -27.66 23.88 17.01
N ILE A 136 -26.59 23.17 16.63
CA ILE A 136 -26.31 21.83 17.16
C ILE A 136 -25.63 21.96 18.53
N LYS A 137 -26.33 21.50 19.58
CA LYS A 137 -25.83 21.57 20.97
C LYS A 137 -25.31 20.24 21.51
N VAL A 138 -25.73 19.12 20.93
CA VAL A 138 -25.34 17.77 21.34
C VAL A 138 -25.20 16.90 20.11
N PHE A 139 -24.17 16.04 20.09
CA PHE A 139 -23.96 15.09 19.02
C PHE A 139 -24.23 13.65 19.49
N ALA A 140 -25.24 13.01 18.90
CA ALA A 140 -25.55 11.61 19.16
C ALA A 140 -24.74 10.72 18.21
N THR A 141 -23.96 9.77 18.74
CA THR A 141 -23.12 8.88 17.92
C THR A 141 -22.98 7.50 18.52
N HIS A 142 -22.71 6.50 17.69
CA HIS A 142 -22.35 5.16 18.13
C HIS A 142 -20.96 5.04 18.77
N GLY A 143 -20.14 6.09 18.77
CA GLY A 143 -18.80 6.09 19.39
C GLY A 143 -17.68 5.57 18.49
N GLY A 144 -17.87 5.65 17.16
CA GLY A 144 -16.79 5.44 16.20
C GLY A 144 -15.69 6.51 16.33
N LEU A 145 -14.45 6.13 16.07
CA LEU A 145 -13.29 7.03 16.24
C LEU A 145 -13.43 8.33 15.43
N LEU A 146 -13.86 8.22 14.16
CA LEU A 146 -14.05 9.38 13.28
C LEU A 146 -15.13 10.33 13.80
N SER A 147 -16.24 9.79 14.28
CA SER A 147 -17.33 10.59 14.85
C SER A 147 -16.89 11.32 16.13
N ILE A 148 -16.06 10.69 16.95
CA ILE A 148 -15.50 11.32 18.15
C ILE A 148 -14.52 12.43 17.77
N THR A 149 -13.67 12.21 16.77
CA THR A 149 -12.73 13.25 16.31
C THR A 149 -13.46 14.45 15.72
N GLU A 150 -14.56 14.24 15.00
CA GLU A 150 -15.39 15.29 14.44
C GLU A 150 -16.07 16.12 15.55
N ALA A 151 -16.63 15.45 16.56
CA ALA A 151 -17.24 16.12 17.70
C ALA A 151 -16.24 16.95 18.52
N ILE A 152 -15.02 16.43 18.72
CA ILE A 152 -13.93 17.16 19.38
C ILE A 152 -13.51 18.36 18.53
N TYR A 153 -13.42 18.21 17.21
CA TYR A 153 -13.04 19.28 16.31
C TYR A 153 -14.03 20.46 16.37
N PHE A 154 -15.32 20.17 16.50
CA PHE A 154 -16.36 21.20 16.63
C PHE A 154 -16.69 21.59 18.08
N ALA A 155 -15.99 21.05 19.08
CA ALA A 155 -16.25 21.28 20.50
C ALA A 155 -17.70 20.99 20.93
N ILE A 156 -18.36 20.02 20.29
CA ILE A 156 -19.73 19.61 20.60
C ILE A 156 -19.68 18.40 21.51
N PRO A 157 -20.39 18.41 22.65
CA PRO A 157 -20.36 17.28 23.56
C PRO A 157 -21.21 16.11 23.04
N ILE A 158 -20.82 14.90 23.45
CA ILE A 158 -21.26 13.66 22.81
C ILE A 158 -22.22 12.86 23.70
N VAL A 159 -23.30 12.33 23.12
CA VAL A 159 -24.11 11.24 23.71
C VAL A 159 -23.91 9.97 22.89
N GLY A 160 -23.31 8.96 23.52
CA GLY A 160 -22.90 7.73 22.87
C GLY A 160 -23.89 6.57 22.96
N PHE A 161 -24.09 5.85 21.86
CA PHE A 161 -24.86 4.61 21.77
C PHE A 161 -23.99 3.46 21.24
N PRO A 162 -23.01 2.97 22.02
CA PRO A 162 -22.09 1.93 21.58
C PRO A 162 -22.81 0.61 21.31
N VAL A 163 -22.57 0.03 20.14
CA VAL A 163 -23.19 -1.24 19.71
C VAL A 163 -22.19 -2.38 19.77
N PHE A 164 -21.02 -2.25 19.14
CA PHE A 164 -20.04 -3.34 19.05
C PHE A 164 -18.58 -2.88 18.87
N ALA A 165 -17.66 -3.83 19.03
CA ALA A 165 -16.20 -3.68 18.89
C ALA A 165 -15.56 -2.65 19.84
N ASP A 166 -14.91 -1.63 19.29
CA ASP A 166 -14.11 -0.63 19.99
C ASP A 166 -14.94 0.56 20.52
N GLN A 167 -16.17 0.70 20.05
CA GLN A 167 -17.10 1.77 20.42
C GLN A 167 -17.28 1.95 21.95
N PRO A 168 -17.49 0.89 22.77
CA PRO A 168 -17.62 1.06 24.21
C PRO A 168 -16.33 1.56 24.87
N SER A 169 -15.16 1.16 24.35
CA SER A 169 -13.86 1.62 24.87
C SER A 169 -13.66 3.11 24.57
N ASN A 170 -14.01 3.52 23.35
CA ASN A 170 -13.91 4.91 22.92
C ASN A 170 -14.85 5.81 23.73
N MET A 171 -16.09 5.38 23.97
CA MET A 171 -17.04 6.14 24.79
C MET A 171 -16.66 6.19 26.28
N ARG A 172 -16.06 5.13 26.83
CA ARG A 172 -15.50 5.18 28.19
C ARG A 172 -14.37 6.21 28.31
N LYS A 173 -13.50 6.30 27.29
CA LYS A 173 -12.48 7.35 27.22
C LYS A 173 -13.11 8.73 27.13
N ALA A 174 -14.17 8.89 26.33
CA ALA A 174 -14.92 10.14 26.23
C ALA A 174 -15.50 10.59 27.57
N LYS A 175 -16.16 9.68 28.29
CA LYS A 175 -16.68 9.93 29.63
C LYS A 175 -15.58 10.26 30.64
N SER A 176 -14.46 9.53 30.61
CA SER A 176 -13.32 9.81 31.51
C SER A 176 -12.64 11.17 31.27
N ARG A 177 -12.74 11.69 30.05
CA ARG A 177 -12.17 12.98 29.65
C ARG A 177 -13.18 14.13 29.75
N GLY A 178 -14.43 13.85 30.11
CA GLY A 178 -15.45 14.86 30.41
C GLY A 178 -16.15 15.48 29.20
N TYR A 179 -15.95 14.98 27.96
CA TYR A 179 -16.59 15.57 26.76
C TYR A 179 -17.82 14.79 26.26
N GLY A 180 -18.30 13.79 27.00
CA GLY A 180 -19.51 13.08 26.62
C GLY A 180 -19.92 11.95 27.56
N THR A 181 -21.14 11.48 27.40
CA THR A 181 -21.73 10.37 28.16
C THR A 181 -22.13 9.25 27.20
N PHE A 182 -22.45 8.07 27.72
CA PHE A 182 -22.91 6.96 26.88
C PHE A 182 -23.96 6.12 27.60
N LEU A 183 -24.86 5.55 26.81
CA LEU A 183 -25.94 4.69 27.25
C LEU A 183 -25.76 3.29 26.66
N ASP A 184 -25.96 2.25 27.47
CA ASP A 184 -25.78 0.88 27.01
C ASP A 184 -27.01 0.41 26.22
N VAL A 185 -26.83 0.22 24.91
CA VAL A 185 -27.88 -0.19 23.98
C VAL A 185 -28.31 -1.64 24.19
N LYS A 186 -27.49 -2.46 24.85
CA LYS A 186 -27.82 -3.88 25.09
C LYS A 186 -28.80 -4.09 26.24
N GLY A 187 -29.00 -3.07 27.07
CA GLY A 187 -29.96 -3.10 28.17
C GLY A 187 -31.35 -2.61 27.77
N ASN A 188 -32.29 -2.63 28.73
CA ASN A 188 -33.56 -1.91 28.59
C ASN A 188 -33.28 -0.41 28.70
N LEU A 189 -33.18 0.28 27.56
CA LEU A 189 -33.12 1.74 27.49
C LEU A 189 -34.52 2.33 27.61
N SER A 190 -34.70 3.25 28.56
CA SER A 190 -35.92 4.03 28.71
C SER A 190 -35.76 5.43 28.12
N GLU A 191 -36.87 6.09 27.80
CA GLU A 191 -36.88 7.48 27.35
C GLU A 191 -36.28 8.43 28.42
N SER A 192 -36.54 8.15 29.70
CA SER A 192 -35.96 8.91 30.81
C SER A 192 -34.43 8.87 30.83
N ASP A 193 -33.81 7.73 30.51
CA ASP A 193 -32.35 7.60 30.51
C ASP A 193 -31.71 8.48 29.42
N ILE A 194 -32.38 8.62 28.27
CA ILE A 194 -31.93 9.46 27.16
C ILE A 194 -32.03 10.93 27.55
N ILE A 195 -33.15 11.34 28.14
CA ILE A 195 -33.38 12.70 28.60
C ILE A 195 -32.36 13.07 29.68
N GLU A 196 -32.09 12.17 30.61
CA GLU A 196 -31.08 12.37 31.66
C GLU A 196 -29.67 12.50 31.06
N ALA A 197 -29.27 11.63 30.13
CA ALA A 197 -27.96 11.71 29.48
C ALA A 197 -27.76 13.01 28.69
N VAL A 198 -28.80 13.50 28.01
CA VAL A 198 -28.76 14.78 27.29
C VAL A 198 -28.69 15.94 28.28
N ASN A 199 -29.46 15.91 29.36
CA ASN A 199 -29.42 16.94 30.40
C ASN A 199 -28.09 16.97 31.14
N GLU A 200 -27.50 15.80 31.43
CA GLU A 200 -26.16 15.65 31.99
C GLU A 200 -25.15 16.34 31.07
N VAL A 201 -25.20 16.09 29.77
CA VAL A 201 -24.26 16.70 28.83
C VAL A 201 -24.46 18.22 28.66
N LEU A 202 -25.70 18.71 28.69
CA LEU A 202 -26.01 20.12 28.47
C LEU A 202 -25.81 21.02 29.70
N HIS A 203 -26.04 20.49 30.91
CA HIS A 203 -26.09 21.29 32.13
C HIS A 203 -24.94 21.00 33.10
N ASN A 204 -24.14 19.96 32.87
CA ASN A 204 -23.00 19.66 33.73
C ASN A 204 -21.85 20.63 33.43
N GLN A 205 -21.67 21.62 34.32
CA GLN A 205 -20.53 22.53 34.34
C GLN A 205 -19.41 21.86 35.15
N SER A 206 -18.61 21.02 34.50
CA SER A 206 -17.39 20.44 35.10
C SER A 206 -16.16 21.25 34.79
#